data_AF-A0A1I7NA01-F1
#
_entry.id   AF-A0A1I7NA01-F1
#
_cell.length_a   1.000
_cell.length_b   1.000
_cell.length_c   1.000
_cell.angle_alpha   90.00
_cell.angle_beta   90.00
_cell.angle_gamma   90.00
#
_symmetry.space_group_name_H-M   'P 1'
#
loop_
_entity.id
_entity.type
_entity.pdbx_description
1 polymer ?
#
loop_
_entity_poly.entity_id
_entity_poly.type
_entity_poly.pdbx_seq_one_letter_code
_entity_poly.pdbx_strand_id
1 'polypeptide(L)'
;MPCCGRKRQALTSSRSSNQAAIDEQAAASGYSRPNIVFRYEGQMAAIFIGAVTGKKYRFRFRGDTQMIDSRDASAMSGEPLLRVIFS
;
A
#
# COMPACT_ATOMS: atom_id res chain seq x y z
N MET A 1 38.19 26.52 8.72
CA MET A 1 36.79 26.98 8.55
C MET A 1 36.02 25.94 7.74
N PRO A 2 35.05 25.19 8.34
CA PRO A 2 34.34 24.12 7.66
C PRO A 2 33.06 24.66 6.98
N CYS A 3 32.94 24.52 5.65
CA CYS A 3 31.77 24.98 4.87
C CYS A 3 31.17 23.89 3.97
N CYS A 4 31.24 22.62 4.37
CA CYS A 4 30.81 21.48 3.54
C CYS A 4 29.38 20.94 3.84
N GLY A 5 28.55 21.64 4.62
CA GLY A 5 27.25 21.11 5.09
C GLY A 5 26.00 21.54 4.31
N ARG A 6 26.04 22.63 3.52
CA ARG A 6 24.80 23.29 3.05
C ARG A 6 24.09 22.62 1.87
N LYS A 7 24.77 21.83 1.04
CA LYS A 7 24.12 21.19 -0.13
C LYS A 7 23.19 20.03 0.23
N ARG A 8 23.23 19.52 1.46
CA ARG A 8 22.39 18.39 1.89
C ARG A 8 20.98 18.80 2.34
N GLN A 9 20.77 20.06 2.76
CA GLN A 9 19.46 20.56 3.19
C GLN A 9 18.51 20.89 2.04
N ALA A 10 19.02 21.17 0.84
CA ALA A 10 18.17 21.49 -0.32
C ALA A 10 17.43 20.27 -0.89
N LEU A 11 17.93 19.05 -0.66
CA LEU A 11 17.31 17.81 -1.15
C LEU A 11 16.24 17.25 -0.20
N THR A 12 16.19 17.72 1.05
CA THR A 12 15.19 17.27 2.03
C THR A 12 13.88 18.07 1.97
N SER A 13 13.91 19.31 1.48
CA SER A 13 12.73 20.19 1.48
C SER A 13 11.83 20.05 0.24
N SER A 14 12.29 19.39 -0.84
CA SER A 14 11.50 19.17 -2.06
C SER A 14 10.74 17.84 -2.09
N ARG A 15 10.82 17.02 -1.02
CA ARG A 15 10.16 15.70 -0.94
C ARG A 15 8.86 15.68 -0.14
N SER A 16 8.43 16.82 0.41
CA SER A 16 7.26 16.88 1.32
C SER A 16 6.02 17.55 0.73
N SER A 17 6.00 17.92 -0.57
CA SER A 17 4.85 18.61 -1.18
C SER A 17 4.14 17.85 -2.32
N ASN A 18 4.58 16.65 -2.70
CA ASN A 18 4.02 15.91 -3.84
C ASN A 18 3.30 14.59 -3.50
N GLN A 19 3.00 14.31 -2.22
CA GLN A 19 2.29 13.08 -1.84
C GLN A 19 0.76 13.23 -1.69
N ALA A 20 0.18 14.36 -2.11
CA ALA A 20 -1.26 14.62 -2.00
C ALA A 20 -2.00 14.73 -3.36
N ALA A 21 -1.33 14.45 -4.49
CA ALA A 21 -1.93 14.63 -5.82
C ALA A 21 -1.50 13.53 -6.82
N ILE A 22 -1.67 12.26 -6.46
CA ILE A 22 -1.64 11.14 -7.41
C ILE A 22 -2.86 10.23 -7.22
N ASP A 23 -4.03 10.83 -6.97
CA ASP A 23 -5.31 10.11 -6.92
C ASP A 23 -6.30 10.60 -7.98
N GLU A 24 -5.84 11.35 -9.00
CA GLU A 24 -6.78 11.95 -9.97
C GLU A 24 -6.23 12.05 -11.40
N GLN A 25 -5.58 11.00 -11.92
CA GLN A 25 -5.33 10.85 -13.37
C GLN A 25 -5.21 9.37 -13.80
N ALA A 26 -6.19 8.55 -13.45
CA ALA A 26 -6.42 7.27 -14.12
C ALA A 26 -7.90 7.03 -14.46
N ALA A 27 -8.68 8.10 -14.61
CA ALA A 27 -10.02 8.05 -15.20
C ALA A 27 -9.91 8.10 -16.74
N ALA A 28 -9.40 7.04 -17.33
CA ALA A 28 -9.45 6.86 -18.79
C ALA A 28 -9.62 5.37 -19.11
N SER A 29 -10.89 4.97 -19.26
CA SER A 29 -11.40 3.72 -19.84
C SER A 29 -11.02 2.38 -19.18
N GLY A 30 -12.02 1.64 -18.69
CA GLY A 30 -11.93 0.19 -18.47
C GLY A 30 -12.21 -0.24 -17.02
N TYR A 31 -13.29 -1.02 -16.83
CA TYR A 31 -13.65 -1.81 -15.64
C TYR A 31 -12.81 -1.53 -14.38
N SER A 32 -13.34 -0.68 -13.49
CA SER A 32 -12.84 -0.62 -12.11
C SER A 32 -13.06 -1.99 -11.48
N ARG A 33 -12.00 -2.78 -11.39
CA ARG A 33 -12.05 -4.09 -10.74
C ARG A 33 -12.37 -3.86 -9.26
N PRO A 34 -13.37 -4.55 -8.69
CA PRO A 34 -13.72 -4.35 -7.29
C PRO A 34 -12.52 -4.69 -6.41
N ASN A 35 -12.29 -3.87 -5.37
CA ASN A 35 -11.34 -4.21 -4.33
C ASN A 35 -11.83 -5.47 -3.61
N ILE A 36 -10.91 -6.39 -3.33
CA ILE A 36 -11.22 -7.68 -2.68
C ILE A 36 -10.94 -7.54 -1.19
N VAL A 37 -11.84 -8.05 -0.35
CA VAL A 37 -11.68 -7.96 1.10
C VAL A 37 -10.97 -9.20 1.62
N PHE A 38 -9.85 -8.98 2.30
CA PHE A 38 -9.10 -10.03 2.98
C PHE A 38 -9.22 -9.89 4.49
N ARG A 39 -9.39 -11.01 5.18
CA ARG A 39 -9.28 -11.15 6.63
C ARG A 39 -7.94 -11.75 6.98
N TYR A 40 -7.28 -11.17 7.98
CA TYR A 40 -6.02 -11.68 8.50
C TYR A 40 -6.24 -12.72 9.59
N GLU A 41 -5.54 -13.85 9.50
CA GLU A 41 -5.68 -14.98 10.44
C GLU A 41 -4.44 -15.17 11.33
N GLY A 42 -3.37 -14.38 11.14
CA GLY A 42 -2.17 -14.43 11.98
C GLY A 42 -2.38 -13.84 13.38
N GLN A 43 -1.52 -14.24 14.33
CA GLN A 43 -1.66 -13.85 15.75
C GLN A 43 -1.08 -12.47 16.09
N MET A 44 -0.12 -11.97 15.31
CA MET A 44 0.55 -10.69 15.55
C MET A 44 0.25 -9.70 14.43
N ALA A 45 0.41 -8.40 14.68
CA ALA A 45 0.27 -7.40 13.62
C ALA A 45 1.23 -7.66 12.45
N ALA A 46 0.77 -7.49 11.23
CA ALA A 46 1.55 -7.71 10.01
C ALA A 46 1.33 -6.60 8.98
N ILE A 47 2.30 -6.40 8.11
CA ILE A 47 2.21 -5.49 6.97
C ILE A 47 2.55 -6.28 5.72
N PHE A 48 1.63 -6.32 4.77
CA PHE A 48 1.85 -6.89 3.45
C PHE A 48 2.04 -5.77 2.43
N ILE A 49 2.91 -5.99 1.45
CA ILE A 49 3.18 -5.02 0.39
C ILE A 49 2.56 -5.57 -0.90
N GLY A 50 1.71 -4.78 -1.54
CA GLY A 50 1.10 -5.11 -2.81
C GLY A 50 2.17 -5.34 -3.89
N ALA A 51 2.15 -6.51 -4.53
CA ALA A 51 3.14 -6.87 -5.54
C ALA A 51 3.09 -5.99 -6.79
N VAL A 52 1.92 -5.43 -7.12
CA VAL A 52 1.71 -4.59 -8.31
C VAL A 52 1.67 -3.12 -7.93
N THR A 53 0.90 -2.75 -6.90
CA THR A 53 0.72 -1.34 -6.54
C THR A 53 1.78 -0.79 -5.59
N GLY A 54 2.51 -1.66 -4.89
CA GLY A 54 3.43 -1.26 -3.81
C GLY A 54 2.72 -0.72 -2.55
N LYS A 55 1.38 -0.75 -2.50
CA LYS A 55 0.61 -0.29 -1.33
C LYS A 55 0.91 -1.17 -0.12
N LYS A 56 0.99 -0.54 1.06
CA LYS A 56 1.19 -1.23 2.33
C LYS A 56 -0.16 -1.50 2.99
N TYR A 57 -0.51 -2.77 3.14
CA TYR A 57 -1.72 -3.22 3.81
C TYR A 57 -1.36 -3.67 5.23
N ARG A 58 -1.76 -2.90 6.23
CA ARG A 58 -1.46 -3.18 7.64
C ARG A 58 -2.66 -3.87 8.31
N PHE A 59 -2.41 -5.05 8.87
CA PHE A 59 -3.33 -5.78 9.72
C PHE A 59 -2.86 -5.69 11.17
N ARG A 60 -3.76 -5.30 12.08
CA ARG A 60 -3.42 -5.00 13.48
C ARG A 60 -3.57 -6.20 14.41
N PHE A 61 -4.52 -7.08 14.13
CA PHE A 61 -4.86 -8.22 14.99
C PHE A 61 -5.54 -9.32 14.17
N ARG A 62 -5.63 -10.53 14.74
CA ARG A 62 -6.35 -11.65 14.12
C ARG A 62 -7.81 -11.30 13.90
N GLY A 63 -8.30 -11.48 12.67
CA GLY A 63 -9.65 -11.15 12.26
C GLY A 63 -9.79 -9.75 11.66
N ASP A 64 -8.74 -8.92 11.70
CA ASP A 64 -8.73 -7.62 11.04
C ASP A 64 -8.92 -7.78 9.52
N THR A 65 -9.63 -6.85 8.91
CA THR A 65 -10.04 -6.92 7.51
C THR A 65 -9.55 -5.70 6.74
N GLN A 66 -9.02 -5.91 5.54
CA GLN A 66 -8.56 -4.83 4.67
C GLN A 66 -9.09 -5.03 3.26
N MET A 67 -9.44 -3.91 2.63
CA MET A 67 -9.66 -3.86 1.19
C MET A 67 -8.30 -3.85 0.48
N ILE A 68 -8.09 -4.83 -0.38
CA ILE A 68 -6.89 -4.98 -1.19
C ILE A 68 -7.25 -4.67 -2.65
N ASP A 69 -6.37 -3.94 -3.33
CA ASP A 69 -6.50 -3.69 -4.77
C ASP A 69 -6.54 -5.02 -5.52
N SER A 70 -7.50 -5.18 -6.43
CA SER A 70 -7.65 -6.40 -7.23
C SER A 70 -6.37 -6.85 -7.96
N ARG A 71 -5.47 -5.90 -8.28
CA ARG A 71 -4.17 -6.19 -8.91
C ARG A 71 -3.22 -6.90 -7.97
N ASP A 72 -3.29 -6.61 -6.67
CA ASP A 72 -2.48 -7.25 -5.64
C ASP A 72 -3.13 -8.52 -5.07
N ALA A 73 -4.44 -8.67 -5.23
CA ALA A 73 -5.21 -9.74 -4.60
C ALA A 73 -4.73 -11.15 -4.98
N SER A 74 -4.25 -11.36 -6.21
CA SER A 74 -3.71 -12.67 -6.62
C SER A 74 -2.47 -13.06 -5.83
N ALA A 75 -1.58 -12.11 -5.52
CA ALA A 75 -0.41 -12.35 -4.69
C ALA A 75 -0.82 -12.59 -3.23
N MET A 76 -1.76 -11.79 -2.73
CA MET A 76 -2.27 -11.90 -1.35
C MET A 76 -3.05 -13.19 -1.10
N SER A 77 -3.66 -13.78 -2.15
CA SER A 77 -4.36 -15.07 -2.05
C SER A 77 -3.41 -16.25 -1.82
N GLY A 78 -2.12 -16.08 -2.12
CA GLY A 78 -1.09 -17.08 -1.80
C GLY A 78 -0.54 -16.98 -0.39
N GLU A 79 -0.86 -15.91 0.36
CA GLU A 79 -0.37 -15.73 1.73
C GLU A 79 -1.16 -16.60 2.70
N PRO A 80 -0.50 -17.50 3.47
CA PRO A 80 -1.18 -18.47 4.33
C PRO A 80 -1.94 -17.83 5.50
N LEU A 81 -1.64 -16.56 5.81
CA LEU A 81 -2.27 -15.82 6.89
C LEU A 81 -3.41 -14.92 6.42
N LEU A 82 -3.74 -14.92 5.12
CA LEU A 82 -4.79 -14.09 4.55
C LEU A 82 -5.90 -14.96 3.97
N ARG A 83 -7.14 -14.55 4.20
CA ARG A 83 -8.33 -15.24 3.68
C ARG A 83 -9.27 -14.27 2.99
N VAL A 84 -9.64 -14.57 1.76
CA VAL A 84 -10.68 -13.82 1.04
C VAL A 84 -12.02 -14.05 1.72
N ILE A 85 -12.74 -12.97 2.02
CA ILE A 85 -14.09 -13.05 2.60
C ILE A 85 -15.17 -12.49 1.67
N PHE A 86 -14.83 -11.55 0.78
CA PHE A 86 -15.73 -11.00 -0.24
C PHE A 86 -14.94 -10.68 -1.50
N SER A 87 -15.44 -11.12 -2.66
CA SER A 87 -14.91 -10.91 -4.01
C SER A 87 -15.97 -10.31 -4.91
#